data_AF-A0A532TNB9-F1
#
_entry.id   AF-A0A532TNB9-F1
#
_cell.length_a   1.000
_cell.length_b   1.000
_cell.length_c   1.000
_cell.angle_alpha   90.00
_cell.angle_beta   90.00
_cell.angle_gamma   90.00
#
_symmetry.space_group_name_H-M   'P 1'
#
loop_
_entity.id
_entity.type
_entity.pdbx_description
1 polymer ?
#
loop_
_entity_poly.entity_id
_entity_poly.type
_entity_poly.pdbx_seq_one_letter_code
_entity_poly.pdbx_strand_id
1 'polypeptide(L)'
;MYKTMNSLRKVKCFILLIIIIVLSFQISYSIIDRNIYSNDSLKNENFSNLKKSGYWILNPFIIDDQGYGNYTWEEAVIEPWCSGGGTWSPPYLL
;
A
#
# COMPACT_ATOMS: atom_id res chain seq x y z
N MET A 1 -0.46 14.91 62.52
CA MET A 1 -1.23 15.67 61.51
C MET A 1 -0.42 16.05 60.25
N TYR A 2 0.90 16.27 60.34
CA TYR A 2 1.75 16.69 59.19
C TYR A 2 1.99 15.62 58.10
N LYS A 3 2.00 14.33 58.47
CA LYS A 3 2.30 13.21 57.56
C LYS A 3 1.23 13.02 56.46
N THR A 4 -0.03 13.31 56.79
CA THR A 4 -1.20 13.15 55.91
C THR A 4 -1.32 14.25 54.85
N MET A 5 -0.89 15.48 55.15
CA MET A 5 -0.88 16.58 54.18
C MET A 5 0.15 16.36 53.07
N ASN A 6 1.30 15.75 53.40
CA ASN A 6 2.36 15.46 52.45
C ASN A 6 2.03 14.30 51.50
N SER A 7 1.27 13.30 51.96
CA SER A 7 0.78 12.22 51.08
C SER A 7 -0.32 12.71 50.13
N LEU A 8 -1.21 13.60 50.57
CA LEU A 8 -2.24 14.20 49.71
C LEU A 8 -1.62 15.02 48.57
N ARG A 9 -0.57 15.78 48.87
CA ARG A 9 0.19 16.55 47.87
C ARG A 9 0.87 15.64 46.83
N LYS A 10 1.44 14.52 47.26
CA LYS A 10 2.05 13.52 46.36
C LYS A 10 1.01 12.85 45.45
N VAL A 11 -0.17 12.51 45.98
CA VAL A 11 -1.26 11.93 45.19
C VAL A 11 -1.76 12.90 44.11
N LYS A 12 -1.91 14.19 44.45
CA LYS A 12 -2.28 15.23 43.46
C LYS A 12 -1.23 15.38 42.36
N CYS A 13 0.06 15.38 42.70
CA CYS A 13 1.13 15.39 41.70
C CYS A 13 1.10 14.15 40.81
N PHE A 14 0.83 12.97 41.37
CA PHE A 14 0.75 11.73 40.61
C PHE A 14 -0.42 11.74 39.62
N ILE A 15 -1.59 12.23 40.05
CA ILE A 15 -2.76 12.40 39.18
C ILE A 15 -2.46 13.38 38.04
N LEU A 16 -1.83 14.52 38.34
CA LEU A 16 -1.43 15.49 37.31
C LEU A 16 -0.46 14.87 36.29
N LEU A 17 0.48 14.04 36.74
CA LEU A 17 1.45 13.38 35.88
C LEU A 17 0.76 12.37 34.94
N ILE A 18 -0.21 11.60 35.44
CA ILE A 18 -1.02 10.70 34.60
C ILE A 18 -1.79 11.49 33.53
N ILE A 19 -2.41 12.61 33.91
CA ILE A 19 -3.15 13.46 32.95
C ILE A 19 -2.23 13.97 31.84
N ILE A 20 -1.02 14.42 32.17
CA ILE A 20 -0.03 14.88 31.18
C ILE A 20 0.36 13.75 30.22
N ILE A 21 0.56 12.53 30.74
CA ILE A 21 0.89 11.36 29.91
C ILE A 21 -0.26 11.07 28.93
N VAL A 22 -1.51 11.02 29.41
CA VAL A 22 -2.68 10.77 28.55
C VAL A 22 -2.84 11.83 27.48
N LEU A 23 -2.64 13.11 27.81
CA LEU A 23 -2.72 14.21 26.85
C LEU A 23 -1.59 14.15 25.81
N SER A 24 -0.38 13.77 26.20
CA SER A 24 0.73 13.62 25.25
C SER A 24 0.46 12.54 24.19
N PHE A 25 -0.20 11.45 24.58
CA PHE A 25 -0.52 10.34 23.68
C PHE A 25 -1.51 10.75 22.59
N GLN A 26 -2.53 11.55 22.93
CA GLN A 26 -3.52 12.07 21.98
C GLN A 26 -2.90 12.99 20.91
N ILE A 27 -1.94 13.82 21.31
CA ILE A 27 -1.24 14.74 20.39
C ILE A 27 -0.39 13.94 19.38
N SER A 28 0.25 12.85 19.82
CA SER A 28 1.04 11.98 18.94
C SER A 28 0.21 11.32 17.84
N TYR A 29 -0.98 10.80 18.15
CA TYR A 29 -1.89 10.24 17.12
C TYR A 29 -2.29 11.27 16.06
N SER A 30 -2.63 12.49 16.49
CA SER A 30 -3.03 13.57 15.56
C SER A 30 -1.92 13.97 14.59
N ILE A 31 -0.64 13.82 14.97
CA ILE A 31 0.51 14.08 14.09
C ILE A 31 0.69 12.94 13.09
N ILE A 32 0.54 11.68 13.54
CA ILE A 32 0.65 10.49 12.70
C ILE A 32 -0.45 10.49 11.62
N ASP A 33 -1.70 10.76 11.99
CA ASP A 33 -2.83 10.79 11.05
C ASP A 33 -2.66 11.85 9.96
N ARG A 34 -2.16 13.04 10.31
CA ARG A 34 -1.87 14.10 9.33
C ARG A 34 -0.78 13.71 8.35
N ASN A 35 0.27 13.02 8.81
CA ASN A 35 1.34 12.54 7.92
C ASN A 35 0.85 11.43 6.99
N ILE A 36 -0.03 10.54 7.48
CA ILE A 36 -0.64 9.49 6.66
C ILE A 36 -1.55 10.11 5.59
N TYR A 37 -2.43 11.04 5.98
CA TYR A 37 -3.35 11.72 5.06
C TYR A 37 -2.59 12.57 4.02
N SER A 38 -1.53 13.28 4.45
CA SER A 38 -0.67 14.05 3.55
C SER A 38 0.02 13.17 2.50
N ASN A 39 0.47 11.97 2.88
CA ASN A 39 1.11 11.04 1.95
C ASN A 39 0.12 10.36 1.01
N ASP A 40 -1.13 10.16 1.42
CA ASP A 40 -2.16 9.57 0.54
C ASP A 40 -2.67 10.56 -0.51
N SER A 41 -2.65 11.87 -0.20
CA SER A 41 -2.90 12.93 -1.19
C SER A 41 -1.79 13.08 -2.24
N LEU A 42 -0.63 12.42 -2.03
CA LEU A 42 0.51 12.37 -2.95
C LEU A 42 0.52 11.08 -3.81
N LYS A 43 -0.52 10.24 -3.73
CA LYS A 43 -0.75 9.11 -4.67
C LYS A 43 -1.61 9.50 -5.87
N ASN A 44 -1.44 10.72 -6.39
CA ASN A 44 -2.31 11.22 -7.45
C ASN A 44 -1.61 11.48 -8.78
N GLU A 45 -0.61 10.67 -9.12
CA GLU A 45 -0.11 10.58 -10.49
C GLU A 45 0.08 9.10 -10.88
N ASN A 46 -0.77 8.64 -11.81
CA ASN A 46 -0.55 7.48 -12.69
C ASN A 46 -0.88 6.05 -12.20
N PHE A 47 -1.81 5.85 -11.28
CA PHE A 47 -2.36 4.49 -11.02
C PHE A 47 -3.43 4.03 -12.02
N SER A 48 -3.81 4.87 -13.00
CA SER A 48 -4.84 4.52 -14.00
C SER A 48 -4.41 3.44 -15.00
N ASN A 49 -3.10 3.14 -15.10
CA ASN A 49 -2.56 2.20 -16.10
C ASN A 49 -1.78 1.03 -15.50
N LEU A 50 -1.91 0.74 -14.20
CA LEU A 50 -1.27 -0.45 -13.65
C LEU A 50 -2.04 -1.71 -14.08
N LYS A 51 -1.37 -2.56 -14.88
CA LYS A 51 -1.85 -3.91 -15.17
C LYS A 51 -2.02 -4.63 -13.83
N LYS A 52 -3.26 -5.02 -13.49
CA LYS A 52 -3.56 -5.72 -12.24
C LYS A 52 -2.93 -7.12 -12.28
N SER A 53 -2.28 -7.54 -11.20
CA SER A 53 -1.93 -8.95 -11.01
C SER A 53 -3.21 -9.76 -10.79
N GLY A 54 -3.40 -10.81 -11.59
CA GLY A 54 -4.61 -11.62 -11.62
C GLY A 54 -4.55 -12.68 -12.71
N TYR A 55 -5.66 -13.38 -12.94
CA TYR A 55 -5.81 -14.30 -14.06
C TYR A 55 -6.70 -13.67 -15.13
N TRP A 56 -6.40 -13.96 -16.40
CA TRP A 56 -7.20 -13.53 -17.54
C TRP A 56 -8.06 -14.70 -18.01
N ILE A 57 -9.37 -14.48 -18.11
CA ILE A 57 -10.27 -15.45 -18.74
C ILE A 57 -10.23 -15.19 -20.25
N LEU A 58 -9.56 -16.07 -20.99
CA LEU A 58 -9.38 -15.97 -22.43
C LEU A 58 -10.16 -17.10 -23.13
N ASN A 59 -10.77 -16.79 -24.27
CA ASN A 59 -11.27 -17.83 -25.17
C ASN A 59 -10.08 -18.61 -25.76
N PRO A 60 -10.25 -19.86 -26.20
CA PRO A 60 -9.17 -20.57 -26.90
C PRO A 60 -8.66 -19.77 -28.11
N PHE A 61 -7.35 -19.64 -28.24
CA PHE A 61 -6.69 -18.91 -29.33
C PHE A 61 -5.43 -19.63 -29.79
N ILE A 62 -4.97 -19.29 -30.99
CA ILE A 62 -3.71 -19.77 -31.58
C ILE A 62 -2.80 -18.57 -31.79
N ILE A 63 -1.55 -18.69 -31.33
CA ILE A 63 -0.45 -17.76 -31.66
C ILE A 63 0.48 -18.48 -32.64
N ASP A 64 0.81 -17.84 -33.75
CA ASP A 64 1.79 -18.34 -34.71
C ASP A 64 2.66 -17.21 -35.28
N ASP A 65 3.72 -17.54 -36.02
CA ASP A 65 4.64 -16.54 -36.59
C ASP A 65 4.10 -15.93 -37.89
N GLN A 66 3.10 -16.55 -38.52
CA GLN A 66 2.69 -16.27 -39.88
C GLN A 66 1.39 -15.46 -39.98
N GLY A 67 0.71 -15.23 -38.85
CA GLY A 67 -0.58 -14.52 -38.76
C GLY A 67 -1.78 -15.32 -39.24
N TYR A 68 -1.71 -16.66 -39.25
CA TYR A 68 -2.84 -17.51 -39.65
C TYR A 68 -3.79 -17.85 -38.50
N GLY A 69 -3.36 -17.61 -37.26
CA GLY A 69 -4.11 -17.77 -36.02
C GLY A 69 -4.84 -16.49 -35.59
N ASN A 70 -5.02 -16.36 -34.27
CA ASN A 70 -5.66 -15.17 -33.68
C ASN A 70 -4.68 -14.02 -33.49
N TYR A 71 -3.42 -14.35 -33.22
CA TYR A 71 -2.34 -13.41 -32.95
C TYR A 71 -1.02 -13.91 -33.55
N THR A 72 -0.17 -12.98 -33.94
CA THR A 72 1.27 -13.20 -34.02
C THR A 72 1.94 -12.99 -32.66
N TRP A 73 3.18 -13.46 -32.47
CA TRP A 73 3.93 -13.14 -31.25
C TRP A 73 4.17 -11.63 -31.08
N GLU A 74 4.35 -10.90 -32.19
CA GLU A 74 4.49 -9.44 -32.20
C GLU A 74 3.21 -8.71 -31.77
N GLU A 75 2.03 -9.29 -32.02
CA GLU A 75 0.75 -8.76 -31.55
C GLU A 75 0.45 -9.18 -30.11
N ALA A 76 0.73 -10.43 -29.76
CA ALA A 76 0.47 -10.97 -28.43
C ALA A 76 1.21 -10.18 -27.33
N VAL A 77 2.45 -9.72 -27.58
CA VAL A 77 3.23 -8.96 -26.58
C VAL A 77 2.60 -7.61 -26.20
N ILE A 78 1.68 -7.09 -27.02
CA ILE A 78 0.96 -5.83 -26.74
C ILE A 78 -0.16 -6.08 -25.73
N GLU A 79 -0.70 -7.28 -25.68
CA GLU A 79 -1.83 -7.65 -24.84
C GLU A 79 -1.48 -7.58 -23.34
N PRO A 80 -2.47 -7.31 -22.46
CA PRO A 80 -2.22 -7.14 -21.04
C PRO A 80 -1.94 -8.47 -20.32
N TRP A 81 -2.31 -9.60 -20.92
CA TRP A 81 -2.04 -10.95 -20.42
C TRP A 81 -0.67 -11.50 -20.81
N CYS A 82 -0.04 -10.98 -21.87
CA CYS A 82 1.30 -11.39 -22.25
C CYS A 82 2.37 -10.56 -21.52
N SER A 83 3.35 -11.24 -20.95
CA SER A 83 4.52 -10.63 -20.32
C SER A 83 5.78 -11.46 -20.60
N GLY A 84 6.93 -11.03 -20.08
CA GLY A 84 8.22 -11.66 -20.39
C GLY A 84 8.86 -11.13 -21.67
N GLY A 85 9.97 -11.75 -22.09
CA GLY A 85 10.86 -11.19 -23.12
C GLY A 85 10.91 -11.96 -24.44
N GLY A 86 10.17 -13.07 -24.57
CA GLY A 86 10.13 -13.87 -25.80
C GLY A 86 11.46 -14.52 -26.20
N THR A 87 12.41 -14.65 -25.28
CA THR A 87 13.71 -15.30 -25.53
C THR A 87 13.89 -16.52 -24.63
N TRP A 88 14.96 -17.29 -24.84
CA TRP A 88 15.26 -18.47 -24.01
C TRP A 88 15.44 -18.16 -22.52
N SER A 89 15.94 -16.96 -22.18
CA SER A 89 16.25 -16.60 -20.79
C SER A 89 15.04 -15.93 -20.11
N PRO A 90 14.47 -14.84 -20.66
CA PRO A 90 13.08 -14.47 -20.36
C PRO A 90 12.10 -14.97 -21.46
N PRO A 91 11.42 -16.14 -21.27
CA PRO A 91 10.38 -16.58 -22.18
C PRO A 91 9.14 -15.67 -22.09
N TYR A 92 8.19 -15.86 -23.01
CA TYR A 92 6.86 -15.31 -22.83
C TYR A 92 6.14 -15.99 -21.67
N LEU A 93 5.42 -15.19 -20.89
CA LEU A 93 4.57 -15.60 -19.78
C LEU A 93 3.14 -15.20 -20.13
N LEU A 94 2.26 -16.21 -20.23
CA LEU A 94 0.86 -16.08 -20.62
C LEU A 94 -0.08 -16.33 -19.44
#